data_AF-A0A356V4Q6-F1
#
_entry.id   AF-A0A356V4Q6-F1
#
_cell.length_a   1.000
_cell.length_b   1.000
_cell.length_c   1.000
_cell.angle_alpha   90.00
_cell.angle_beta   90.00
_cell.angle_gamma   90.00
#
_symmetry.space_group_name_H-M   'P 1'
#
loop_
_entity.id
_entity.type
_entity.pdbx_description
1 polymer ?
#
loop_
_entity_poly.entity_id
_entity_poly.type
_entity_poly.pdbx_seq_one_letter_code
_entity_poly.pdbx_strand_id
1 'polypeptide(L)' 'MAKAKKQPRPKALPPKGFRDYFGAEVATRKTMLDQIAAVYHRYGFEALESSAVETVE' A
#
# COMPACT_ATOMS: atom_id res chain seq x y z
N MET A 1 18.08 35.18 -30.69
CA MET A 1 16.88 34.62 -30.03
C MET A 1 17.32 33.75 -28.86
N ALA A 2 17.00 34.13 -27.62
CA ALA A 2 17.31 33.29 -26.45
C ALA A 2 16.46 32.01 -26.50
N LYS A 3 17.07 30.84 -26.29
CA LYS A 3 16.33 29.57 -26.23
C LYS A 3 15.34 29.62 -25.05
N ALA A 4 14.07 29.30 -25.30
CA ALA A 4 13.09 29.15 -24.24
C ALA A 4 13.55 28.05 -23.27
N LYS A 5 13.69 28.39 -21.97
CA LYS A 5 13.96 27.39 -20.93
C LYS A 5 12.79 26.41 -20.88
N LYS A 6 13.07 25.11 -20.95
CA LYS A 6 12.05 24.07 -20.81
C LYS A 6 11.40 24.21 -19.43
N GLN A 7 10.08 24.27 -19.40
CA GLN A 7 9.33 24.24 -18.15
C GLN A 7 9.55 22.88 -17.47
N PRO A 8 9.86 22.86 -16.17
CA PRO A 8 10.09 21.60 -15.46
C PRO A 8 8.82 20.75 -15.48
N ARG A 9 8.98 19.45 -15.74
CA ARG A 9 7.87 18.50 -15.72
C ARG A 9 7.34 18.34 -14.29
N PRO A 10 6.04 18.12 -14.10
CA PRO A 10 5.49 17.76 -12.79
C PRO A 10 6.24 16.56 -12.22
N LYS A 11 6.53 16.60 -10.91
CA LYS A 11 7.09 15.45 -10.20
C LYS A 11 5.98 14.43 -10.00
N ALA A 12 6.31 13.15 -10.19
CA ALA A 12 5.44 12.07 -9.76
C ALA A 12 5.43 12.05 -8.22
N LEU A 13 4.26 12.25 -7.63
CA LEU A 13 4.04 12.21 -6.20
C LEU A 13 2.86 11.28 -5.92
N PRO A 14 2.86 10.56 -4.79
CA PRO A 14 1.71 9.76 -4.41
C PRO A 14 0.48 10.65 -4.17
N PRO A 15 -0.75 10.11 -4.35
CA PRO A 15 -1.96 10.84 -3.99
C PRO A 15 -1.92 11.29 -2.52
N LYS A 16 -2.62 12.38 -2.20
CA LYS A 16 -2.64 12.92 -0.83
C LYS A 16 -3.09 11.84 0.17
N GLY A 17 -2.27 11.59 1.19
CA GLY A 17 -2.52 10.57 2.22
C GLY A 17 -1.92 9.19 1.92
N PHE A 18 -1.34 8.97 0.75
CA PHE A 18 -0.65 7.73 0.40
C PHE A 18 0.85 7.82 0.70
N ARG A 19 1.44 6.66 1.03
CA ARG A 19 2.87 6.53 1.34
C ARG A 19 3.41 5.22 0.78
N ASP A 20 4.61 5.29 0.21
CA ASP A 20 5.36 4.12 -0.23
C ASP A 20 6.04 3.44 0.97
N TYR A 21 6.04 2.11 0.96
CA TYR A 21 6.78 1.28 1.90
C TYR A 21 7.90 0.55 1.15
N PHE A 22 9.11 0.62 1.67
CA PHE A 22 10.29 0.00 1.06
C PHE A 22 10.54 -1.40 1.61
N GLY A 23 11.41 -2.18 0.97
CA GLY A 23 11.54 -3.64 1.18
C GLY A 23 11.61 -4.09 2.64
N ALA A 24 12.38 -3.39 3.49
CA ALA A 24 12.47 -3.72 4.92
C ALA A 24 11.15 -3.47 5.67
N GLU A 25 10.44 -2.38 5.37
CA GLU A 25 9.14 -2.06 5.96
C GLU A 25 8.08 -3.07 5.52
N VAL A 26 8.10 -3.47 4.24
CA VAL A 26 7.20 -4.49 3.68
C VAL A 26 7.44 -5.86 4.35
N ALA A 27 8.70 -6.29 4.44
CA ALA A 27 9.07 -7.56 5.04
C ALA A 27 8.66 -7.61 6.52
N THR A 28 8.97 -6.56 7.28
CA THR A 28 8.63 -6.46 8.71
C THR A 28 7.12 -6.52 8.93
N ARG A 29 6.35 -5.77 8.13
CA ARG A 29 4.88 -5.77 8.21
C ARG A 29 4.31 -7.16 7.89
N LYS A 30 4.85 -7.83 6.86
CA LYS A 30 4.42 -9.18 6.50
C LYS A 30 4.64 -10.16 7.66
N THR A 31 5.84 -10.18 8.24
CA THR A 31 6.16 -11.09 9.35
C THR A 31 5.22 -10.89 10.54
N MET A 32 4.93 -9.64 10.90
CA MET A 32 3.98 -9.32 11.97
C MET A 32 2.56 -9.86 11.65
N LEU A 33 2.06 -9.63 10.44
CA LEU A 33 0.73 -10.09 10.02
C LEU A 33 0.64 -11.63 9.97
N ASP A 34 1.68 -12.30 9.48
CA ASP A 34 1.75 -13.77 9.44
C ASP A 34 1.64 -14.38 10.86
N GLN A 35 2.31 -13.77 11.85
CA GLN A 35 2.23 -14.20 13.25
C GLN A 35 0.82 -14.08 13.82
N ILE A 36 0.14 -12.97 13.52
CA ILE A 36 -1.25 -12.73 13.95
C ILE A 36 -2.19 -13.75 13.28
N ALA A 37 -2.08 -13.92 11.96
CA ALA A 37 -2.92 -14.86 11.20
C ALA A 37 -2.76 -16.31 11.68
N ALA A 38 -1.55 -16.72 12.06
CA ALA A 38 -1.29 -18.06 12.61
C ALA A 38 -2.08 -18.35 13.90
N VAL A 39 -2.38 -17.32 14.71
CA VAL A 39 -3.25 -17.47 15.89
C VAL A 39 -4.68 -17.78 15.45
N TYR A 40 -5.23 -17.04 14.49
CA TYR A 40 -6.59 -17.27 13.98
C TYR A 40 -6.74 -18.66 13.37
N HIS A 41 -5.80 -19.08 12.53
CA HIS A 41 -5.84 -20.42 11.92
C HIS A 41 -5.78 -21.54 12.96
N ARG A 42 -5.03 -21.36 14.06
CA ARG A 42 -4.98 -22.34 15.15
C ARG A 42 -6.36 -22.61 15.78
N TYR A 43 -7.25 -21.63 15.74
CA TYR A 43 -8.62 -21.75 16.28
C TYR A 43 -9.66 -22.05 15.20
N GLY A 44 -9.24 -22.47 14.00
CA GLY A 44 -10.15 -22.90 12.92
C GLY A 44 -10.82 -21.75 12.16
N PHE A 45 -10.28 -20.53 12.26
CA PHE A 45 -10.75 -19.41 11.44
C PHE A 45 -10.08 -19.45 10.07
N GLU A 46 -10.88 -19.25 9.03
CA GLU A 46 -10.43 -19.13 7.63
C GLU A 46 -10.40 -17.66 7.20
N ALA A 47 -9.46 -17.34 6.31
CA ALA A 47 -9.36 -16.00 5.76
C ALA A 47 -10.47 -15.74 4.73
N LEU A 48 -11.04 -14.53 4.76
CA LEU A 48 -11.96 -14.02 3.75
C LEU A 48 -11.39 -12.72 3.18
N GLU A 49 -11.36 -12.61 1.86
CA GLU A 49 -10.99 -11.39 1.13
C GLU A 49 -12.20 -10.85 0.38
N SER A 50 -12.46 -9.55 0.50
CA SER A 50 -13.56 -8.84 -0.15
C SER A 50 -13.04 -7.74 -1.07
N SER A 51 -13.92 -7.12 -1.85
CA SER A 51 -13.54 -6.05 -2.78
C SER A 51 -12.98 -4.83 -2.03
N ALA A 52 -12.05 -4.13 -2.68
CA ALA A 52 -11.46 -2.89 -2.15
C ALA A 52 -12.43 -1.69 -2.19
N VAL A 53 -13.49 -1.78 -2.99
CA VAL A 53 -14.53 -0.75 -3.17
C VAL A 53 -15.89 -1.45 -3.16
N GLU A 54 -16.82 -0.92 -2.37
CA GLU A 54 -18.19 -1.42 -2.20
C GLU A 54 -19.20 -0.27 -2.34
N THR A 55 -20.49 -0.59 -2.44
CA THR A 55 -21.58 0.39 -2.50
C THR A 55 -21.84 1.04 -1.12
N VAL A 56 -22.51 2.20 -1.10
CA VAL A 56 -22.73 3.05 0.10
C VAL A 56 -24.20 3.05 0.55
N GLU A 57 -24.96 2.00 0.25
CA GLU A 57 -26.42 1.95 0.50
C GLU A 57 -26.88 2.44 1.89
#